data_AF-A0A6B3HAD1-F1
#
_entry.id   AF-A0A6B3HAD1-F1
#
_cell.length_a   1.000
_cell.length_b   1.000
_cell.length_c   1.000
_cell.angle_alpha   90.00
_cell.angle_beta   90.00
_cell.angle_gamma   90.00
#
_symmetry.space_group_name_H-M   'P 1'
#
loop_
_entity.id
_entity.type
_entity.pdbx_description
1 polymer ?
#
loop_
_entity_poly.entity_id
_entity_poly.type
_entity_poly.pdbx_seq_one_letter_code
_entity_poly.pdbx_strand_id
1 'polypeptide(L)'
;DTTYHVGPGDFVFVPKGTAHRFRNNGLHPARQLLLFTPSGVDRFFLEAGRKAEAGSPPPPPEQEDLDFVARVGERHHLFQADPQT
;
A
#
# COMPACT_ATOMS: atom_id res chain seq x y z
N ASP A 1 15.25 -10.64 -5.15
CA ASP A 1 13.93 -10.60 -4.51
C ASP A 1 13.92 -11.51 -3.30
N THR A 2 13.64 -10.97 -2.11
CA THR A 2 13.57 -11.74 -0.85
C THR A 2 12.17 -11.59 -0.27
N THR A 3 11.52 -12.73 0.00
CA THR A 3 10.18 -12.76 0.60
C THR A 3 10.29 -13.25 2.04
N TYR A 4 9.60 -12.56 2.95
CA TYR A 4 9.46 -12.97 4.34
C TYR A 4 8.00 -13.34 4.62
N HIS A 5 7.79 -14.49 5.28
CA HIS A 5 6.48 -14.89 5.78
C HIS A 5 6.34 -14.36 7.20
N VAL A 6 5.31 -13.54 7.43
CA VAL A 6 5.07 -12.87 8.72
C VAL A 6 3.68 -13.21 9.25
N GLY A 7 3.56 -13.29 10.58
CA GLY A 7 2.34 -13.58 11.30
C GLY A 7 1.96 -12.51 12.34
N PRO A 8 0.90 -12.75 13.13
CA PRO A 8 0.48 -11.82 14.18
C PRO A 8 1.61 -11.55 15.18
N GLY A 9 1.91 -10.26 15.39
CA GLY A 9 2.95 -9.81 16.32
C GLY A 9 4.32 -9.58 15.70
N ASP A 10 4.56 -10.06 14.47
CA ASP A 10 5.80 -9.78 13.75
C ASP A 10 5.89 -8.31 13.32
N PHE A 11 7.11 -7.80 13.22
CA PHE A 11 7.40 -6.44 12.79
C PHE A 11 8.43 -6.47 11.65
N VAL A 12 8.15 -5.71 10.58
CA VAL A 12 9.06 -5.56 9.43
C VAL A 12 9.44 -4.10 9.31
N PHE A 13 10.75 -3.82 9.38
CA PHE A 13 11.29 -2.51 9.08
C PHE A 13 11.69 -2.44 7.60
N VAL A 14 11.18 -1.44 6.89
CA VAL A 14 11.54 -1.19 5.50
C VAL A 14 12.31 0.13 5.40
N PRO A 15 13.63 0.09 5.09
CA PRO A 15 14.41 1.29 4.90
C PRO A 15 13.91 2.14 3.72
N LYS A 16 14.17 3.45 3.78
CA LYS A 16 13.91 4.36 2.65
C LYS A 16 14.68 3.88 1.41
N GLY A 17 13.99 3.89 0.26
CA GLY A 17 14.57 3.48 -1.02
C GLY A 17 14.52 1.96 -1.27
N THR A 18 13.95 1.17 -0.35
CA THR A 18 13.73 -0.25 -0.57
C THR A 18 12.39 -0.48 -1.28
N ALA A 19 12.45 -1.03 -2.50
CA ALA A 19 11.26 -1.52 -3.19
C ALA A 19 10.64 -2.68 -2.39
N HIS A 20 9.34 -2.60 -2.12
CA HIS A 20 8.65 -3.59 -1.30
C HIS A 20 7.15 -3.64 -1.65
N ARG A 21 6.54 -4.79 -1.36
CA ARG A 21 5.09 -5.00 -1.37
C ARG A 21 4.71 -5.99 -0.28
N PHE A 22 3.44 -6.01 0.08
CA PHE A 22 2.87 -7.04 0.93
C PHE A 22 1.73 -7.75 0.19
N ARG A 23 1.50 -9.02 0.54
CA ARG A 23 0.38 -9.81 0.02
C ARG A 23 -0.20 -10.64 1.15
N ASN A 24 -1.51 -10.57 1.34
CA ASN A 24 -2.21 -11.51 2.20
C ASN A 24 -2.35 -12.86 1.47
N ASN A 25 -1.66 -13.89 1.94
CA ASN A 25 -1.73 -15.25 1.40
C ASN A 25 -2.73 -16.15 2.15
N GLY A 26 -3.43 -15.62 3.16
CA GLY A 26 -4.42 -16.37 3.94
C GLY A 26 -5.82 -16.34 3.33
N LEU A 27 -6.71 -17.17 3.89
CA LEU A 27 -8.12 -17.28 3.47
C LEU A 27 -9.02 -16.20 4.10
N HIS A 28 -8.50 -15.42 5.05
CA HIS A 28 -9.25 -14.41 5.79
C HIS A 28 -8.60 -13.03 5.68
N PRO A 29 -9.36 -11.94 5.88
CA PRO A 29 -8.81 -10.60 5.96
C PRO A 29 -7.71 -10.50 7.04
N ALA A 30 -6.57 -9.92 6.68
CA ALA A 30 -5.49 -9.61 7.61
C ALA A 30 -5.64 -8.18 8.15
N ARG A 31 -5.14 -7.95 9.37
CA ARG A 31 -5.04 -6.61 9.96
C ARG A 31 -3.56 -6.24 10.09
N GLN A 32 -3.19 -5.08 9.57
CA GLN A 32 -1.81 -4.56 9.60
C GLN A 32 -1.83 -3.11 10.08
N LEU A 33 -0.80 -2.73 10.83
CA LEU A 33 -0.50 -1.33 11.15
C LEU A 33 0.69 -0.87 10.31
N LEU A 34 0.50 0.17 9.51
CA LEU A 34 1.57 0.81 8.75
C LEU A 34 2.04 2.05 9.50
N LEU A 35 3.35 2.15 9.73
CA LEU A 35 3.99 3.32 10.35
C LEU A 35 4.95 3.95 9.35
N PHE A 36 4.88 5.26 9.20
CA PHE A 36 5.71 6.01 8.28
C PHE A 36 6.51 7.08 9.04
N THR A 37 7.78 7.21 8.72
CA THR A 37 8.66 8.27 9.22
C THR A 37 9.57 8.77 8.09
N PRO A 38 9.66 10.09 7.85
CA PRO A 38 8.88 11.17 8.47
C PRO A 38 7.37 11.10 8.12
N SER A 39 6.55 11.93 8.78
CA SER A 39 5.11 12.03 8.51
C SER A 39 4.81 12.50 7.07
N GLY A 40 3.58 12.28 6.58
CA GLY A 40 3.07 12.86 5.34
C GLY A 40 2.45 11.85 4.37
N VAL A 41 2.72 10.56 4.53
CA VAL A 41 2.16 9.49 3.68
C VAL A 41 0.63 9.40 3.81
N ASP A 42 0.06 9.84 4.92
CA ASP A 42 -1.38 9.99 5.10
C ASP A 42 -2.03 10.86 4.01
N ARG A 43 -1.35 11.90 3.53
CA ARG A 43 -1.86 12.79 2.47
C ARG A 43 -2.03 12.06 1.12
N PHE A 44 -1.15 11.10 0.83
CA PHE A 44 -1.31 10.24 -0.34
C PHE A 44 -2.62 9.46 -0.28
N PHE A 45 -2.92 8.84 0.86
CA PHE A 45 -4.16 8.06 1.00
C PHE A 45 -5.42 8.95 0.90
N LEU A 46 -5.36 10.18 1.42
CA LEU A 46 -6.47 11.13 1.34
C LEU A 46 -6.71 11.63 -0.09
N GLU A 47 -5.66 11.77 -0.90
CA GLU A 47 -5.75 12.29 -2.27
C GLU A 47 -5.98 11.19 -3.32
N ALA A 48 -5.30 10.05 -3.19
CA ALA A 48 -5.40 8.92 -4.13
C ALA A 48 -6.60 8.01 -3.84
N GLY A 49 -7.06 8.00 -2.59
CA GLY A 49 -8.13 7.13 -2.13
C GLY A 49 -9.53 7.72 -2.32
N ARG A 50 -10.53 6.86 -2.09
CA ARG A 50 -11.93 7.26 -1.95
C ARG A 50 -12.34 7.02 -0.50
N LYS A 51 -13.32 7.78 0.00
CA LYS A 51 -13.84 7.59 1.36
C LYS A 51 -14.39 6.17 1.50
N ALA A 52 -13.89 5.43 2.48
CA ALA A 52 -14.38 4.09 2.78
C ALA A 52 -15.78 4.16 3.43
N GLU A 53 -16.63 3.21 3.07
CA GLU A 53 -17.92 2.96 3.73
C GLU A 53 -17.76 1.81 4.72
N ALA A 54 -18.18 2.02 5.97
CA ALA A 54 -18.03 1.02 7.01
C ALA A 54 -18.86 -0.23 6.68
N GLY A 55 -18.22 -1.40 6.70
CA GLY A 55 -18.86 -2.69 6.41
C GLY A 55 -18.91 -3.05 4.93
N SER A 56 -18.49 -2.17 4.03
CA SER A 56 -18.46 -2.42 2.58
C SER A 56 -17.03 -2.67 2.09
N PRO A 57 -16.80 -3.66 1.20
CA PRO A 57 -15.52 -3.79 0.52
C PRO A 57 -15.32 -2.62 -0.47
N PRO A 58 -14.08 -2.25 -0.79
CA PRO A 58 -13.84 -1.33 -1.89
C PRO A 58 -14.30 -1.98 -3.21
N PRO A 59 -14.79 -1.20 -4.19
CA PRO A 59 -15.00 -1.71 -5.53
C PRO A 59 -13.66 -2.21 -6.12
N PRO A 60 -13.68 -3.17 -7.06
CA PRO A 60 -12.48 -3.52 -7.81
C PRO A 60 -11.88 -2.28 -8.49
N PRO A 61 -10.55 -2.10 -8.47
CA PRO A 61 -9.94 -0.97 -9.15
C PRO A 61 -10.04 -1.11 -10.66
N GLU A 62 -10.30 0.00 -11.35
CA GLU A 62 -10.17 0.10 -12.81
C GLU A 62 -8.76 0.55 -13.19
N GLN A 63 -8.38 0.41 -14.48
CA GLN A 63 -7.04 0.83 -14.92
C GLN A 63 -6.80 2.33 -14.66
N GLU A 64 -7.82 3.17 -14.86
CA GLU A 64 -7.73 4.60 -14.60
C GLU A 64 -7.46 4.89 -13.11
N ASP A 65 -8.00 4.08 -12.19
CA ASP A 65 -7.70 4.19 -10.75
C ASP A 65 -6.23 3.91 -10.48
N LEU A 66 -5.67 2.87 -11.10
CA LEU A 66 -4.26 2.51 -10.94
C LEU A 66 -3.34 3.61 -11.47
N ASP A 67 -3.66 4.17 -12.64
CA ASP A 67 -2.90 5.25 -13.26
C ASP A 67 -2.99 6.54 -12.44
N PHE A 68 -4.15 6.83 -11.86
CA PHE A 68 -4.33 7.96 -10.95
C PHE A 68 -3.53 7.78 -9.67
N VAL A 69 -3.60 6.60 -9.04
CA VAL A 69 -2.85 6.26 -7.83
C VAL A 69 -1.34 6.37 -8.06
N ALA A 70 -0.83 5.89 -9.19
CA ALA A 70 0.59 6.01 -9.54
C ALA A 70 1.01 7.49 -9.67
N ARG A 71 0.23 8.30 -10.40
CA ARG A 71 0.50 9.72 -10.59
C ARG A 71 0.43 10.54 -9.29
N VAL A 72 -0.51 10.22 -8.40
CA VAL A 72 -0.59 10.85 -7.06
C VAL A 72 0.59 10.37 -6.21
N GLY A 73 0.94 9.09 -6.27
CA GLY A 73 2.07 8.49 -5.56
C GLY A 73 3.37 9.25 -5.79
N GLU A 74 3.70 9.57 -7.05
CA GLU A 74 4.89 10.35 -7.39
C GLU A 74 4.95 11.71 -6.70
N ARG A 75 3.82 12.44 -6.62
CA ARG A 75 3.74 13.74 -5.91
C ARG A 75 4.03 13.62 -4.42
N HIS A 76 3.76 12.44 -3.85
CA HIS A 76 4.00 12.13 -2.43
C HIS A 76 5.25 11.26 -2.21
N HIS A 77 6.13 11.14 -3.22
CA HIS A 77 7.36 10.34 -3.18
C HIS A 77 7.14 8.84 -2.91
N LEU A 78 5.99 8.31 -3.34
CA LEU A 78 5.62 6.90 -3.32
C LEU A 78 5.59 6.36 -4.75
N PHE A 79 6.74 5.87 -5.20
CA PHE A 79 6.92 5.36 -6.55
C PHE A 79 6.41 3.91 -6.63
N GLN A 80 5.45 3.67 -7.51
CA GLN A 80 5.00 2.32 -7.82
C GLN A 80 6.03 1.67 -8.77
N ALA A 81 6.43 0.43 -8.48
CA ALA A 81 7.26 -0.33 -9.40
C ALA A 81 6.44 -0.67 -10.65
N ASP A 82 7.08 -0.66 -11.82
CA ASP A 82 6.47 -1.17 -13.05
C ASP A 82 6.15 -2.66 -12.83
N PRO A 83 4.90 -3.11 -13.05
CA PRO A 83 4.54 -4.53 -12.95
C PRO A 83 5.39 -5.46 -13.82
N GLN A 84 6.08 -4.93 -14.84
CA GLN A 84 6.95 -5.65 -15.77
C GLN A 84 8.42 -5.71 -15.33
N THR A 85 8.80 -5.06 -14.22
CA THR A 85 10.16 -5.08 -13.65
C THR A 85 10.20 -5.72 -12.27
#